data_AF-A0A7W7M582-F1
#
_entry.id   AF-A0A7W7M582-F1
#
_cell.length_a   1.000
_cell.length_b   1.000
_cell.length_c   1.000
_cell.angle_alpha   90.00
_cell.angle_beta   90.00
_cell.angle_gamma   90.00
#
_symmetry.space_group_name_H-M   'P 1'
#
loop_
_entity.id
_entity.type
_entity.pdbx_description
1 polymer ?
#
loop_
_entity_poly.entity_id
_entity_poly.type
_entity_poly.pdbx_seq_one_letter_code
_entity_poly.pdbx_strand_id
1 'polypeptide(L)'
;MLLPRCAACGRIMTLTGFLTANGELVCQRHTGAPQSVCCGLPADPALGTDRPLCPRCAVTAVRTQQDVKRVLPPIAARLRALSIRTTTPVRVRLVPFSELQGRIAGHGDVLGVTVSLGSEVVDLMVVRDLPLARFGAVVAHEVMHAYLAQRGFGMLPPAVEEGLCQLLAHAWLKDQPGAPAEWERRRIATNPDPVYGDGFRAARAAAIRTGSVRRMLEHVRRCGDFPDP
;
A
#
# COMPACT_ATOMS: atom_id res chain seq x y z
N MET A 1 5.48 22.67 -31.88
CA MET A 1 4.80 21.61 -31.11
C MET A 1 5.88 20.68 -30.58
N LEU A 2 6.03 20.52 -29.26
CA LEU A 2 7.07 19.64 -28.71
C LEU A 2 6.54 18.20 -28.75
N LEU A 3 7.22 17.30 -29.48
CA LEU A 3 6.85 15.89 -29.50
C LEU A 3 7.09 15.26 -28.12
N PRO A 4 6.18 14.41 -27.62
CA PRO A 4 6.33 13.79 -26.31
C PRO A 4 7.53 12.84 -26.27
N ARG A 5 8.07 12.60 -25.08
CA ARG A 5 9.17 11.64 -24.86
C ARG A 5 8.64 10.37 -24.21
N CYS A 6 9.21 9.24 -24.60
CA CYS A 6 8.92 7.94 -23.98
C CYS A 6 9.35 7.96 -22.51
N ALA A 7 8.45 7.64 -21.59
CA ALA A 7 8.73 7.59 -20.16
C ALA A 7 9.74 6.50 -19.77
N ALA A 8 9.92 5.48 -20.61
CA ALA A 8 10.85 4.38 -20.35
C ALA A 8 12.29 4.64 -20.85
N CYS A 9 12.45 5.22 -22.05
CA CYS A 9 13.77 5.37 -22.69
C CYS A 9 14.15 6.82 -23.06
N GLY A 10 13.31 7.80 -22.75
CA GLY A 10 13.56 9.23 -22.97
C GLY A 10 13.58 9.69 -24.43
N ARG A 11 13.46 8.75 -25.40
CA ARG A 11 13.45 9.08 -26.84
C ARG A 11 12.22 9.89 -27.21
N ILE A 12 12.40 10.84 -28.13
CA ILE A 12 11.30 11.58 -28.75
C ILE A 12 10.41 10.60 -29.52
N MET A 13 9.10 10.70 -29.33
CA MET A 13 8.12 9.82 -29.95
C MET A 13 7.59 10.47 -31.23
N THR A 14 7.95 9.90 -32.37
CA THR A 14 7.42 10.24 -33.70
C THR A 14 6.35 9.25 -34.18
N LEU A 15 6.18 8.13 -33.47
CA LEU A 15 5.24 7.03 -33.74
C LEU A 15 4.21 6.90 -32.62
N THR A 16 3.16 6.12 -32.89
CA THR A 16 2.18 5.64 -31.90
C THR A 16 2.87 4.89 -30.74
N GLY A 17 2.30 5.00 -29.55
CA GLY A 17 2.76 4.33 -28.32
C GLY A 17 1.58 3.77 -27.54
N PHE A 18 1.80 3.44 -26.27
CA PHE A 18 0.75 3.02 -25.34
C PHE A 18 0.85 3.81 -24.03
N LEU A 19 -0.26 3.89 -23.30
CA LEU A 19 -0.30 4.43 -21.95
C LEU A 19 -0.17 3.30 -20.95
N THR A 20 0.69 3.49 -19.95
CA THR A 20 0.74 2.63 -18.77
C THR A 20 -0.46 2.88 -17.85
N ALA A 21 -0.67 2.00 -16.89
CA ALA A 21 -1.74 2.15 -15.89
C ALA A 21 -1.65 3.47 -15.10
N ASN A 22 -0.44 3.98 -14.86
CA ASN A 22 -0.22 5.28 -14.21
C ASN A 22 -0.29 6.49 -15.18
N GLY A 23 -0.70 6.29 -16.44
CA GLY A 23 -0.96 7.34 -17.42
C GLY A 23 0.28 7.84 -18.18
N GLU A 24 1.37 7.07 -18.20
CA GLU A 24 2.61 7.48 -18.86
C GLU A 24 2.73 6.93 -20.27
N LEU A 25 3.23 7.78 -21.17
CA LEU A 25 3.38 7.43 -22.58
C LEU A 25 4.68 6.64 -22.81
N VAL A 26 4.54 5.45 -23.40
CA VAL A 26 5.65 4.55 -23.72
C VAL A 26 5.64 4.21 -25.20
N CYS A 27 6.80 4.24 -25.84
CA CYS A 27 6.92 3.93 -27.27
C CYS A 27 6.78 2.42 -27.56
N GLN A 28 6.36 2.08 -28.78
CA GLN A 28 6.13 0.69 -29.24
C GLN A 28 7.31 -0.27 -29.09
N ARG A 29 8.54 0.25 -28.94
CA ARG A 29 9.73 -0.57 -28.69
C ARG A 29 9.64 -1.39 -27.40
N HIS A 30 8.72 -1.04 -26.51
CA HIS A 30 8.51 -1.71 -25.23
C HIS A 30 7.21 -2.52 -25.17
N THR A 31 6.47 -2.70 -26.26
CA THR A 31 5.17 -3.40 -26.25
C THR A 31 5.26 -4.85 -25.74
N GLY A 32 6.41 -5.52 -25.89
CA GLY A 32 6.65 -6.87 -25.36
C GLY A 32 7.39 -6.95 -24.03
N ALA A 33 7.75 -5.81 -23.42
CA ALA A 33 8.48 -5.82 -22.16
C ALA A 33 7.53 -6.15 -20.99
N PRO A 34 7.95 -6.98 -20.02
CA PRO A 34 7.19 -7.16 -18.78
C PRO A 34 6.93 -5.82 -18.12
N GLN A 35 5.73 -5.61 -17.59
CA GLN A 35 5.37 -4.35 -16.95
C GLN A 35 5.68 -4.37 -15.47
N SER A 36 6.19 -3.26 -14.95
CA SER A 36 6.42 -3.09 -13.53
C SER A 36 5.11 -3.17 -12.75
N VAL A 37 5.07 -4.02 -11.72
CA VAL A 37 3.87 -4.21 -10.88
C VAL A 37 3.50 -2.96 -10.06
N CYS A 38 4.43 -2.00 -9.97
CA CYS A 38 4.23 -0.74 -9.29
C CYS A 38 3.54 0.30 -10.18
N CYS A 39 4.12 0.61 -11.35
CA CYS A 39 3.66 1.73 -12.17
C CYS A 39 3.24 1.36 -13.61
N GLY A 40 3.46 0.12 -14.05
CA GLY A 40 3.18 -0.31 -15.42
C GLY A 40 4.24 0.05 -16.46
N LEU A 41 5.27 0.83 -16.10
CA LEU A 41 6.42 1.06 -16.98
C LEU A 41 7.16 -0.26 -17.29
N PRO A 42 7.86 -0.36 -18.43
CA PRO A 42 8.71 -1.50 -18.75
C PRO A 42 9.66 -1.84 -17.61
N ALA A 43 9.63 -3.09 -17.17
CA ALA A 43 10.53 -3.62 -16.15
C ALA A 43 11.93 -3.83 -16.73
N ASP A 44 12.92 -3.82 -15.84
CA ASP A 44 14.30 -4.15 -16.18
C ASP A 44 14.70 -5.46 -15.48
N PRO A 45 14.84 -6.57 -16.23
CA PRO A 45 15.26 -7.86 -15.67
C PRO A 45 16.61 -7.82 -14.95
N ALA A 46 17.50 -6.88 -15.30
CA ALA A 46 18.82 -6.76 -14.67
C ALA A 46 18.74 -6.34 -13.19
N LEU A 47 17.58 -5.84 -12.73
CA LEU A 47 17.37 -5.45 -11.33
C LEU A 47 17.27 -6.63 -10.36
N GLY A 48 17.09 -7.86 -10.87
CA GLY A 48 17.03 -9.09 -10.07
C GLY A 48 16.00 -9.03 -8.94
N THR A 49 14.84 -8.40 -9.19
CA THR A 49 13.75 -8.26 -8.21
C THR A 49 12.81 -9.45 -8.27
N ASP A 50 12.18 -9.78 -7.15
CA ASP A 50 11.27 -10.93 -7.05
C ASP A 50 10.04 -10.77 -7.97
N ARG A 51 9.68 -9.52 -8.26
CA ARG A 51 8.61 -9.15 -9.18
C ARG A 51 9.12 -8.14 -10.21
N PRO A 52 8.52 -8.06 -11.41
CA PRO A 52 8.91 -7.07 -12.41
C PRO A 52 8.89 -5.64 -11.85
N LEU A 53 10.05 -4.97 -11.87
CA LEU A 53 10.22 -3.60 -11.41
C LEU A 53 10.92 -2.78 -12.50
N CYS A 54 10.50 -1.53 -12.69
CA CYS A 54 11.21 -0.63 -13.60
C CYS A 54 12.36 0.09 -12.87
N PRO A 55 13.38 0.59 -13.58
CA PRO A 55 14.50 1.31 -12.97
C PRO A 55 14.06 2.48 -12.10
N ARG A 56 13.01 3.21 -12.51
CA ARG A 56 12.51 4.36 -11.75
C ARG A 56 11.88 3.96 -10.42
N CYS A 57 11.13 2.88 -10.38
CA CYS A 57 10.58 2.36 -9.13
C CYS A 57 11.67 1.78 -8.23
N ALA A 58 12.72 1.18 -8.83
CA ALA A 58 13.84 0.60 -8.10
C ALA A 58 14.66 1.62 -7.30
N VAL A 59 14.72 2.89 -7.73
CA VAL A 59 15.47 3.96 -7.04
C VAL A 59 15.10 4.09 -5.56
N THR A 60 13.82 3.89 -5.23
CA THR A 60 13.32 4.04 -3.85
C THR A 60 12.87 2.71 -3.24
N ALA A 61 13.21 1.59 -3.87
CA ALA A 61 12.76 0.29 -3.42
C ALA A 61 13.41 -0.08 -2.08
N VAL A 62 12.61 -0.57 -1.15
CA VAL A 62 13.06 -1.11 0.13
C VAL A 62 13.36 -2.60 -0.09
N ARG A 63 14.65 -2.97 -0.11
CA ARG A 63 15.11 -4.29 -0.59
C ARG A 63 15.72 -5.15 0.51
N THR A 64 16.30 -4.51 1.52
CA THR A 64 17.03 -5.17 2.61
C THR A 64 16.48 -4.77 3.96
N GLN A 65 16.70 -5.61 4.98
CA GLN A 65 16.29 -5.27 6.35
C GLN A 65 17.01 -4.01 6.89
N GLN A 66 18.17 -3.66 6.33
CA GLN A 66 18.85 -2.39 6.63
C GLN A 66 18.09 -1.19 6.06
N ASP A 67 17.45 -1.32 4.90
CA ASP A 67 16.56 -0.29 4.35
C ASP A 67 15.38 -0.04 5.29
N VAL A 68 14.76 -1.11 5.80
CA VAL A 68 13.67 -1.01 6.79
C VAL A 68 14.10 -0.19 7.99
N LYS A 69 15.27 -0.47 8.57
CA LYS A 69 15.78 0.29 9.73
C LYS A 69 15.91 1.78 9.42
N ARG A 70 16.22 2.16 8.18
CA ARG A 70 16.32 3.56 7.73
C ARG A 70 14.95 4.21 7.51
N VAL A 71 14.03 3.50 6.87
CA VAL A 71 12.76 4.10 6.41
C VAL A 71 11.61 3.96 7.41
N LEU A 72 11.66 2.99 8.32
CA LEU A 72 10.57 2.73 9.26
C LEU A 72 10.37 3.83 10.31
N PRO A 73 11.42 4.44 10.90
CA PRO A 73 11.22 5.49 11.92
C PRO A 73 10.34 6.67 11.48
N PRO A 74 10.55 7.30 10.30
CA PRO A 74 9.67 8.38 9.85
C PRO A 74 8.24 7.90 9.52
N ILE A 75 8.08 6.68 8.99
CA ILE A 75 6.74 6.07 8.78
C ILE A 75 6.02 5.95 10.11
N ALA A 76 6.65 5.33 11.11
CA ALA A 76 6.07 5.12 12.43
C ALA A 76 5.77 6.45 13.14
N ALA A 77 6.64 7.46 13.00
CA ALA A 77 6.38 8.79 13.54
C ALA A 77 5.12 9.42 12.95
N ARG A 78 4.91 9.26 11.63
CA ARG A 78 3.70 9.78 10.97
C ARG A 78 2.43 9.05 11.41
N LEU A 79 2.46 7.73 11.52
CA LEU A 79 1.30 6.95 12.01
C LEU A 79 0.93 7.34 13.45
N ARG A 80 1.92 7.58 14.32
CA ARG A 80 1.68 8.09 15.68
C ARG A 80 1.03 9.48 15.70
N ALA A 81 1.35 10.33 14.73
CA ALA A 81 0.73 11.65 14.57
C ALA A 81 -0.75 11.57 14.15
N LEU A 82 -1.14 10.47 13.48
CA LEU A 82 -2.54 10.15 13.18
C LEU A 82 -3.29 9.49 14.35
N SER A 83 -2.69 9.53 15.56
CA SER A 83 -3.20 8.87 16.78
C SER A 83 -3.28 7.34 16.71
N ILE A 84 -2.66 6.73 15.71
CA ILE A 84 -2.51 5.27 15.63
C ILE A 84 -1.23 4.87 16.34
N ARG A 85 -1.38 4.20 17.49
CA ARG A 85 -0.27 3.77 18.34
C ARG A 85 -0.51 2.34 18.83
N THR A 86 0.34 1.43 18.39
CA THR A 86 0.46 0.08 18.96
C THR A 86 0.92 0.20 20.41
N THR A 87 0.34 -0.59 21.30
CA THR A 87 0.74 -0.67 22.71
C THR A 87 2.02 -1.48 22.87
N THR A 88 2.21 -2.49 22.03
CA THR A 88 3.43 -3.32 21.99
C THR A 88 4.17 -3.03 20.69
N PRO A 89 5.51 -2.83 20.72
CA PRO A 89 6.30 -2.69 19.51
C PRO A 89 6.15 -3.94 18.62
N VAL A 90 5.88 -3.72 17.32
CA VAL A 90 5.77 -4.81 16.35
C VAL A 90 6.96 -4.76 15.40
N ARG A 91 7.60 -5.91 15.20
CA ARG A 91 8.72 -6.04 14.27
C ARG A 91 8.20 -5.95 12.84
N VAL A 92 8.92 -5.24 11.96
CA VAL A 92 8.68 -5.27 10.52
C VAL A 92 9.81 -6.06 9.86
N ARG A 93 9.48 -7.17 9.21
CA ARG A 93 10.41 -8.07 8.52
C ARG A 93 10.16 -8.05 7.03
N LEU A 94 11.20 -7.83 6.24
CA LEU A 94 11.13 -8.01 4.80
C LEU A 94 11.20 -9.49 4.42
N VAL A 95 10.39 -9.88 3.45
CA VAL A 95 10.31 -11.24 2.95
C VAL A 95 10.26 -11.28 1.42
N PRO A 96 10.71 -12.36 0.78
CA PRO A 96 10.49 -12.57 -0.65
C PRO A 96 9.00 -12.64 -0.99
N PHE A 97 8.62 -12.24 -2.20
CA PHE A 97 7.21 -12.30 -2.63
C PHE A 97 6.62 -13.72 -2.53
N SER A 98 7.42 -14.74 -2.89
CA SER A 98 7.03 -16.14 -2.81
C SER A 98 6.68 -16.61 -1.41
N GLU A 99 7.19 -15.96 -0.36
CA GLU A 99 6.89 -16.34 1.03
C GLU A 99 5.45 -15.96 1.41
N LEU A 100 4.88 -14.89 0.83
CA LEU A 100 3.50 -14.48 1.10
C LEU A 100 2.49 -15.02 0.09
N GLN A 101 2.94 -15.54 -1.05
CA GLN A 101 2.06 -16.09 -2.07
C GLN A 101 1.26 -17.28 -1.52
N GLY A 102 -0.07 -17.21 -1.63
CA GLY A 102 -0.96 -18.28 -1.16
C GLY A 102 -1.16 -18.35 0.36
N ARG A 103 -0.57 -17.44 1.15
CA ARG A 103 -0.81 -17.39 2.61
C ARG A 103 -2.23 -16.96 2.97
N ILE A 104 -2.88 -16.17 2.10
CA ILE A 104 -4.27 -15.77 2.27
C ILE A 104 -5.02 -16.23 1.03
N ALA A 105 -5.82 -17.29 1.18
CA ALA A 105 -6.59 -17.87 0.09
C ALA A 105 -7.62 -16.87 -0.45
N GLY A 106 -7.82 -16.84 -1.77
CA GLY A 106 -8.82 -15.99 -2.42
C GLY A 106 -8.49 -14.49 -2.47
N HIS A 107 -7.36 -14.08 -1.90
CA HIS A 107 -6.88 -12.71 -1.95
C HIS A 107 -5.82 -12.61 -3.06
N GLY A 108 -5.78 -11.49 -3.78
CA GLY A 108 -4.82 -11.26 -4.86
C GLY A 108 -3.37 -11.20 -4.38
N ASP A 109 -2.53 -10.37 -4.99
CA ASP A 109 -1.15 -10.23 -4.52
C ASP A 109 -1.09 -9.67 -3.09
N VAL A 110 -0.80 -10.54 -2.11
CA VAL A 110 -0.57 -10.17 -0.71
C VAL A 110 0.83 -9.55 -0.60
N LEU A 111 0.89 -8.27 -0.21
CA LEU A 111 2.15 -7.53 -0.08
C LEU A 111 2.61 -7.35 1.37
N GLY A 112 1.71 -7.59 2.32
CA GLY A 112 1.97 -7.52 3.74
C GLY A 112 1.10 -8.54 4.48
N VAL A 113 1.56 -8.97 5.65
CA VAL A 113 0.76 -9.77 6.59
C VAL A 113 1.14 -9.39 8.01
N THR A 114 0.11 -9.12 8.82
CA THR A 114 0.21 -9.04 10.28
C THR A 114 0.13 -10.44 10.87
N VAL A 115 1.18 -10.87 11.58
CA VAL A 115 1.27 -12.20 12.19
C VAL A 115 0.94 -12.09 13.67
N SER A 116 -0.04 -12.89 14.10
CA SER A 116 -0.46 -12.97 15.50
C SER A 116 -0.30 -14.38 16.06
N LEU A 117 0.13 -14.49 17.31
CA LEU A 117 0.13 -15.72 18.11
C LEU A 117 -0.96 -15.57 19.20
N GLY A 118 -2.11 -16.20 18.97
CA GLY A 118 -3.29 -15.93 19.79
C GLY A 118 -3.75 -14.48 19.60
N SER A 119 -3.81 -13.72 20.69
CA SER A 119 -4.18 -12.29 20.67
C SER A 119 -2.97 -11.35 20.57
N GLU A 120 -1.75 -11.88 20.59
CA GLU A 120 -0.52 -11.08 20.53
C GLU A 120 -0.03 -10.92 19.09
N VAL A 121 0.17 -9.67 18.68
CA VAL A 121 0.77 -9.35 17.37
C VAL A 121 2.28 -9.38 17.49
N VAL A 122 2.93 -10.28 16.75
CA VAL A 122 4.35 -10.59 16.92
C VAL A 122 5.24 -10.15 15.75
N ASP A 123 4.72 -10.06 14.53
CA ASP A 123 5.49 -9.72 13.34
C ASP A 123 4.61 -9.05 12.28
N LEU A 124 5.24 -8.20 11.46
CA LEU A 124 4.66 -7.60 10.25
C LEU A 124 5.57 -8.00 9.10
N MET A 125 5.12 -8.95 8.29
CA MET A 125 5.85 -9.38 7.10
C MET A 125 5.50 -8.46 5.97
N VAL A 126 6.49 -7.90 5.26
CA VAL A 126 6.27 -7.04 4.10
C VAL A 126 7.14 -7.52 2.95
N VAL A 127 6.57 -7.59 1.75
CA VAL A 127 7.29 -8.02 0.55
C VAL A 127 8.41 -7.02 0.24
N ARG A 128 9.59 -7.53 -0.09
CA ARG A 128 10.74 -6.73 -0.53
C ARG A 128 10.55 -6.15 -1.93
N ASP A 129 11.46 -5.26 -2.33
CA ASP A 129 11.49 -4.63 -3.66
C ASP A 129 10.27 -3.69 -3.92
N LEU A 130 9.58 -3.25 -2.87
CA LEU A 130 8.52 -2.26 -2.95
C LEU A 130 9.11 -0.83 -2.93
N PRO A 131 8.74 0.06 -3.87
CA PRO A 131 9.05 1.48 -3.78
C PRO A 131 8.58 2.09 -2.46
N LEU A 132 9.31 3.07 -1.93
CA LEU A 132 9.07 3.64 -0.60
C LEU A 132 7.61 4.01 -0.33
N ALA A 133 6.93 4.64 -1.28
CA ALA A 133 5.51 4.99 -1.15
C ALA A 133 4.63 3.74 -0.96
N ARG A 134 4.86 2.69 -1.74
CA ARG A 134 4.08 1.46 -1.62
C ARG A 134 4.45 0.67 -0.37
N PHE A 135 5.74 0.61 -0.03
CA PHE A 135 6.21 -0.01 1.21
C PHE A 135 5.57 0.64 2.43
N GLY A 136 5.60 1.98 2.53
CA GLY A 136 5.00 2.67 3.66
C GLY A 136 3.48 2.57 3.71
N ALA A 137 2.79 2.51 2.56
CA ALA A 137 1.36 2.23 2.51
C ALA A 137 1.02 0.83 3.04
N VAL A 138 1.81 -0.20 2.66
CA VAL A 138 1.65 -1.56 3.20
C VAL A 138 1.94 -1.58 4.71
N VAL A 139 3.03 -0.96 5.17
CA VAL A 139 3.30 -0.87 6.61
C VAL A 139 2.16 -0.18 7.36
N ALA A 140 1.64 0.92 6.83
CA ALA A 140 0.51 1.63 7.42
C ALA A 140 -0.75 0.74 7.48
N HIS A 141 -1.04 -0.01 6.43
CA HIS A 141 -2.13 -0.98 6.38
C HIS A 141 -1.97 -2.04 7.48
N GLU A 142 -0.83 -2.71 7.52
CA GLU A 142 -0.58 -3.79 8.48
C GLU A 142 -0.50 -3.31 9.94
N VAL A 143 0.03 -2.10 10.17
CA VAL A 143 0.01 -1.47 11.51
C VAL A 143 -1.43 -1.22 11.98
N MET A 144 -2.40 -1.04 11.08
CA MET A 144 -3.79 -0.89 11.47
C MET A 144 -4.37 -2.21 12.00
N HIS A 145 -4.11 -3.36 11.35
CA HIS A 145 -4.47 -4.67 11.91
C HIS A 145 -3.86 -4.86 13.30
N ALA A 146 -2.56 -4.53 13.44
CA ALA A 146 -1.87 -4.62 14.72
C ALA A 146 -2.52 -3.73 15.80
N TYR A 147 -2.89 -2.51 15.43
CA TYR A 147 -3.58 -1.57 16.32
C TYR A 147 -4.94 -2.10 16.77
N LEU A 148 -5.76 -2.62 15.84
CA LEU A 148 -7.09 -3.15 16.13
C LEU A 148 -7.02 -4.35 17.10
N ALA A 149 -6.11 -5.28 16.85
CA ALA A 149 -5.87 -6.43 17.72
C ALA A 149 -5.44 -5.99 19.14
N GLN A 150 -4.41 -5.14 19.23
CA GLN A 150 -3.87 -4.68 20.52
C GLN A 150 -4.84 -3.80 21.31
N ARG A 151 -5.79 -3.14 20.65
CA ARG A 151 -6.85 -2.34 21.29
C ARG A 151 -8.11 -3.13 21.60
N GLY A 152 -8.15 -4.42 21.28
CA GLY A 152 -9.28 -5.29 21.59
C GLY A 152 -10.56 -4.87 20.87
N PHE A 153 -10.47 -4.66 19.56
CA PHE A 153 -11.66 -4.45 18.71
C PHE A 153 -12.46 -5.75 18.48
N GLY A 154 -11.88 -6.91 18.79
CA GLY A 154 -12.50 -8.21 18.55
C GLY A 154 -12.50 -8.57 17.05
N MET A 155 -13.38 -9.50 16.67
CA MET A 155 -13.58 -9.85 15.27
C MET A 155 -14.51 -8.83 14.62
N LEU A 156 -13.97 -8.05 13.68
CA LEU A 156 -14.75 -7.13 12.86
C LEU A 156 -15.18 -7.81 11.56
N PRO A 157 -16.26 -7.35 10.91
CA PRO A 157 -16.56 -7.74 9.54
C PRO A 157 -15.38 -7.39 8.62
N PRO A 158 -15.01 -8.26 7.65
CA PRO A 158 -13.85 -8.03 6.78
C PRO A 158 -13.83 -6.66 6.11
N ALA A 159 -14.97 -6.19 5.60
CA ALA A 159 -15.06 -4.87 4.96
C ALA A 159 -14.80 -3.69 5.92
N VAL A 160 -15.12 -3.86 7.21
CA VAL A 160 -14.86 -2.85 8.24
C VAL A 160 -13.38 -2.83 8.60
N GLU A 161 -12.81 -4.01 8.87
CA GLU A 161 -11.39 -4.14 9.20
C GLU A 161 -10.50 -3.65 8.06
N GLU A 162 -10.70 -4.20 6.85
CA GLU A 162 -9.91 -3.83 5.68
C GLU A 162 -10.15 -2.39 5.24
N GLY A 163 -11.36 -1.87 5.43
CA GLY A 163 -11.68 -0.48 5.20
C GLY A 163 -10.87 0.47 6.07
N LEU A 164 -10.72 0.14 7.36
CA LEU A 164 -9.87 0.90 8.28
C LEU A 164 -8.39 0.81 7.90
N CYS A 165 -7.91 -0.38 7.53
CA CYS A 165 -6.53 -0.59 7.10
C CYS A 165 -6.21 0.21 5.83
N GLN A 166 -7.09 0.18 4.83
CA GLN A 166 -6.96 0.99 3.62
C GLN A 166 -7.07 2.50 3.89
N LEU A 167 -7.91 2.92 4.83
CA LEU A 167 -8.02 4.32 5.22
C LEU A 167 -6.71 4.85 5.81
N LEU A 168 -6.04 4.07 6.68
CA LEU A 168 -4.76 4.47 7.25
C LEU A 168 -3.65 4.53 6.19
N ALA A 169 -3.58 3.54 5.30
CA ALA A 169 -2.65 3.53 4.18
C ALA A 169 -2.83 4.76 3.27
N HIS A 170 -4.08 5.07 2.90
CA HIS A 170 -4.41 6.25 2.11
C HIS A 170 -4.06 7.56 2.85
N ALA A 171 -4.30 7.64 4.16
CA ALA A 171 -3.94 8.80 4.97
C ALA A 171 -2.42 9.02 5.01
N TRP A 172 -1.63 7.97 5.21
CA TRP A 172 -0.17 8.06 5.19
C TRP A 172 0.35 8.54 3.83
N LEU A 173 -0.21 8.02 2.73
CA LEU A 173 0.16 8.41 1.36
C LEU A 173 -0.16 9.88 1.05
N LYS A 174 -1.11 10.52 1.76
CA LYS A 174 -1.47 11.92 1.52
C LYS A 174 -0.30 12.88 1.82
N ASP A 175 0.61 12.47 2.69
CA ASP A 175 1.77 13.27 3.09
C ASP A 175 3.03 12.91 2.31
N GLN A 176 2.94 11.96 1.38
CA GLN A 176 4.06 11.57 0.54
C GLN A 176 4.04 12.35 -0.77
N PRO A 177 5.20 12.85 -1.24
CA PRO A 177 5.26 13.65 -2.45
C PRO A 177 5.25 12.79 -3.72
N GLY A 178 4.79 13.40 -4.81
CA GLY A 178 5.04 12.95 -6.17
C GLY A 178 4.11 11.87 -6.71
N ALA A 179 4.26 11.62 -8.01
CA ALA A 179 3.41 10.72 -8.78
C ALA A 179 3.28 9.29 -8.20
N PRO A 180 4.33 8.65 -7.60
CA PRO A 180 4.19 7.32 -7.01
C PRO A 180 3.16 7.28 -5.87
N ALA A 181 3.17 8.27 -4.98
CA ALA A 181 2.22 8.32 -3.87
C ALA A 181 0.79 8.56 -4.35
N GLU A 182 0.62 9.50 -5.28
CA GLU A 182 -0.70 9.76 -5.87
C GLU A 182 -1.28 8.55 -6.60
N TRP A 183 -0.43 7.80 -7.30
CA TRP A 183 -0.82 6.58 -7.98
C TRP A 183 -1.34 5.53 -6.99
N GLU A 184 -0.61 5.25 -5.92
CA GLU A 184 -1.06 4.31 -4.89
C GLU A 184 -2.35 4.79 -4.20
N ARG A 185 -2.50 6.11 -3.98
CA ARG A 185 -3.77 6.65 -3.46
C ARG A 185 -4.94 6.42 -4.40
N ARG A 186 -4.75 6.65 -5.69
CA ARG A 186 -5.78 6.38 -6.71
C ARG A 186 -6.13 4.90 -6.72
N ARG A 187 -5.13 4.00 -6.70
CA ARG A 187 -5.35 2.54 -6.63
C ARG A 187 -6.23 2.14 -5.44
N ILE A 188 -5.99 2.69 -4.26
CA ILE A 188 -6.84 2.42 -3.08
C ILE A 188 -8.25 2.99 -3.31
N ALA A 189 -8.35 4.25 -3.75
CA ALA A 189 -9.63 4.94 -3.87
C ALA A 189 -10.57 4.34 -4.92
N THR A 190 -10.00 3.82 -6.01
CA THR A 190 -10.75 3.24 -7.14
C THR A 190 -10.70 1.71 -7.16
N ASN A 191 -10.26 1.07 -6.07
CA ASN A 191 -10.27 -0.39 -6.00
C ASN A 191 -11.73 -0.89 -6.14
N PRO A 192 -12.05 -1.74 -7.14
CA PRO A 192 -13.40 -2.25 -7.33
C PRO A 192 -13.76 -3.39 -6.36
N ASP A 193 -12.80 -3.89 -5.59
CA ASP A 193 -13.02 -4.99 -4.65
C ASP A 193 -14.06 -4.62 -3.57
N PRO A 194 -15.03 -5.50 -3.27
CA PRO A 194 -16.11 -5.21 -2.33
C PRO A 194 -15.68 -5.22 -0.85
N VAL A 195 -14.55 -5.84 -0.51
CA VAL A 195 -14.01 -5.84 0.86
C VAL A 195 -13.06 -4.68 1.03
N TYR A 196 -12.07 -4.56 0.16
CA TYR A 196 -11.02 -3.55 0.27
C TYR A 196 -11.46 -2.17 -0.25
N GLY A 197 -12.07 -2.14 -1.43
CA GLY A 197 -12.46 -0.91 -2.11
C GLY A 197 -13.70 -0.27 -1.48
N ASP A 198 -14.79 -1.03 -1.36
CA ASP A 198 -16.01 -0.54 -0.71
C ASP A 198 -15.78 -0.29 0.78
N GLY A 199 -15.03 -1.16 1.46
CA GLY A 199 -14.60 -0.94 2.85
C GLY A 199 -13.85 0.39 3.01
N PHE A 200 -12.89 0.70 2.13
CA PHE A 200 -12.20 1.99 2.16
C PHE A 200 -13.17 3.17 1.99
N ARG A 201 -14.09 3.08 1.02
CA ARG A 201 -15.06 4.14 0.75
C ARG A 201 -15.99 4.35 1.95
N ALA A 202 -16.46 3.28 2.58
CA ALA A 202 -17.27 3.31 3.79
C ALA A 202 -16.52 3.93 4.98
N ALA A 203 -15.29 3.46 5.25
CA ALA A 203 -14.44 3.99 6.31
C ALA A 203 -14.15 5.49 6.12
N ARG A 204 -13.83 5.90 4.87
CA ARG A 204 -13.59 7.30 4.54
C ARG A 204 -14.85 8.15 4.75
N ALA A 205 -16.01 7.66 4.32
CA ALA A 205 -17.27 8.37 4.51
C ALA A 205 -17.60 8.52 6.01
N ALA A 206 -17.41 7.47 6.80
CA ALA A 206 -17.59 7.50 8.25
C ALA A 206 -16.62 8.46 8.97
N ALA A 207 -15.36 8.51 8.55
CA ALA A 207 -14.38 9.45 9.08
C ALA A 207 -14.76 10.92 8.80
N ILE A 208 -15.33 11.19 7.62
CA ILE A 208 -15.84 12.51 7.25
C ILE A 208 -17.09 12.85 8.08
N ARG A 209 -18.08 11.94 8.17
CA ARG A 209 -19.31 12.15 8.93
C ARG A 209 -19.06 12.45 10.41
N THR A 210 -18.19 11.67 11.04
CA THR A 210 -17.86 11.82 12.46
C THR A 210 -17.00 13.06 12.74
N GLY A 211 -16.38 13.65 11.71
CA GLY A 211 -15.41 14.74 11.81
C GLY A 211 -14.14 14.37 12.57
N SER A 212 -13.95 13.11 12.93
CA SER A 212 -12.84 12.65 13.76
C SER A 212 -12.63 11.14 13.63
N VAL A 213 -11.44 10.75 13.16
CA VAL A 213 -11.02 9.32 13.11
C VAL A 213 -11.11 8.67 14.49
N ARG A 214 -10.80 9.41 15.57
CA ARG A 214 -10.94 8.90 16.95
C ARG A 214 -12.39 8.52 17.27
N ARG A 215 -13.35 9.41 16.96
CA ARG A 215 -14.78 9.16 17.21
C ARG A 215 -15.30 7.99 16.38
N MET A 216 -14.86 7.89 15.12
CA MET A 216 -15.18 6.75 14.26
C MET A 216 -14.66 5.44 14.86
N LEU A 217 -13.38 5.39 15.28
CA LEU A 217 -12.79 4.20 15.89
C LEU A 217 -13.48 3.82 17.21
N GLU A 218 -13.88 4.79 18.03
CA GLU A 218 -14.67 4.55 19.24
C GLU A 218 -16.04 3.93 18.92
N HIS A 219 -16.70 4.41 17.86
CA HIS A 219 -17.95 3.84 17.40
C HIS A 219 -17.75 2.40 16.91
N VAL A 220 -16.79 2.16 16.01
CA VAL A 220 -16.50 0.82 15.47
C VAL A 220 -16.15 -0.15 16.61
N ARG A 221 -15.38 0.28 17.60
CA ARG A 221 -15.03 -0.57 18.75
C ARG A 221 -16.25 -1.00 19.56
N ARG A 222 -17.26 -0.13 19.68
CA ARG A 222 -18.47 -0.40 20.45
C ARG A 222 -19.51 -1.19 19.67
N CYS A 223 -19.63 -0.93 18.37
CA CYS A 223 -20.74 -1.39 17.54
C CYS A 223 -20.34 -2.48 16.54
N GLY A 224 -19.05 -2.67 16.26
CA GLY A 224 -18.55 -3.63 15.28
C GLY A 224 -18.69 -3.18 13.83
N ASP A 225 -19.27 -2.00 13.56
CA ASP A 225 -19.51 -1.47 12.23
C ASP A 225 -19.24 0.04 12.16
N PHE A 226 -19.18 0.60 10.95
CA PHE A 226 -19.14 2.03 10.73
C PHE A 226 -20.46 2.68 11.14
N PRO A 227 -20.44 3.94 11.63
CA PRO A 227 -21.67 4.66 11.93
C PRO A 227 -22.53 4.82 10.66
N ASP A 228 -23.81 4.52 10.78
CA ASP A 228 -24.80 4.69 9.71
C ASP A 228 -24.81 6.14 9.16
N PRO A 229 -25.26 6.33 7.91
CA PRO A 229 -25.52 7.65 7.34
C PRO A 229 -26.50 8.50 8.14
#